data_AF-A0A978W1U1-F1
#
_entry.id   AF-A0A978W1U1-F1
#
_cell.length_a   1.000
_cell.length_b   1.000
_cell.length_c   1.000
_cell.angle_alpha   90.00
_cell.angle_beta   90.00
_cell.angle_gamma   90.00
#
_symmetry.space_group_name_H-M   'P 1'
#
loop_
_entity.id
_entity.type
_entity.pdbx_description
1 polymer ?
#
loop_
_entity_poly.entity_id
_entity_poly.type
_entity_poly.pdbx_seq_one_letter_code
_entity_poly.pdbx_strand_id
1 'polypeptide(L)'
;MLVNWSELSNSPSLATRKAAVEHMSRPSTISLLTYSTALSAASFLRSSLVRAGADDSFEVSKYNTQMEVKLWNDKREREMYDNFAELYAIIKATEKLEKAYIRDIISSSEYEAECLKLIAHFKTLASTLKDTIPSIERFADTYKMDCPAALNRLITSGVPATVEHRAAAAASANTSAAAVAECTQHFITAMDTLKLNMVAVDQVHPALSALAASLNKVTFLPPDFLGKVKLREWIGKLLKMGAADELSALEARQLVYDLEASYDLFMAALPNAGT
;
A
#
# COMPACT_ATOMS: atom_id res chain seq x y z
N MET A 1 44.54 1.74 -0.45
CA MET A 1 44.24 1.50 -1.88
C MET A 1 42.94 2.20 -2.20
N LEU A 2 43.01 3.38 -2.81
CA LEU A 2 41.86 4.19 -3.19
C LEU A 2 41.32 3.67 -4.52
N VAL A 3 40.07 3.20 -4.52
CA VAL A 3 39.39 2.74 -5.73
C VAL A 3 38.95 3.96 -6.53
N ASN A 4 39.43 4.03 -7.77
CA ASN A 4 39.22 5.12 -8.71
C ASN A 4 37.82 4.99 -9.33
N TRP A 5 36.92 5.92 -9.00
CA TRP A 5 35.53 5.92 -9.45
C TRP A 5 35.34 6.26 -10.94
N SER A 6 36.42 6.49 -11.69
CA SER A 6 36.37 6.82 -13.12
C SER A 6 36.23 5.60 -14.06
N GLU A 7 36.54 4.38 -13.60
CA GLU A 7 36.56 3.18 -14.46
C GLU A 7 35.26 2.36 -14.51
N LEU A 8 34.29 2.59 -13.61
CA LEU A 8 32.97 1.95 -13.69
C LEU A 8 32.01 2.62 -14.69
N SER A 9 32.44 3.71 -15.33
CA SER A 9 31.64 4.44 -16.33
C SER A 9 31.66 3.81 -17.73
N ASN A 10 32.48 2.79 -17.98
CA ASN A 10 32.71 2.21 -19.30
C ASN A 10 32.14 0.80 -19.50
N SER A 11 30.98 0.52 -18.89
CA SER A 11 30.20 -0.69 -19.22
C SER A 11 29.41 -0.49 -20.53
N PRO A 12 29.55 -1.35 -21.56
CA PRO A 12 28.91 -1.17 -22.86
C PRO A 12 27.38 -1.13 -22.82
N SER A 13 26.75 -1.63 -21.75
CA SER A 13 25.29 -1.71 -21.60
C SER A 13 24.63 -0.38 -21.20
N LEU A 14 25.38 0.58 -20.66
CA LEU A 14 24.89 1.91 -20.28
C LEU A 14 25.06 2.95 -21.39
N ALA A 15 26.10 2.81 -22.23
CA ALA A 15 26.31 3.68 -23.39
C ALA A 15 25.22 3.51 -24.46
N THR A 16 24.74 2.28 -24.68
CA THR A 16 23.62 2.01 -25.60
C THR A 16 22.28 2.56 -25.08
N ARG A 17 22.10 2.63 -23.75
CA ARG A 17 20.89 3.23 -23.14
C ARG A 17 20.92 4.76 -23.16
N LYS A 18 22.10 5.39 -23.09
CA LYS A 18 22.24 6.86 -23.19
C LYS A 18 22.08 7.37 -24.63
N ALA A 19 22.62 6.66 -25.62
CA ALA A 19 22.49 7.03 -27.04
C ALA A 19 21.04 6.90 -27.56
N ALA A 20 20.22 5.99 -26.99
CA ALA A 20 18.80 5.88 -27.32
C ALA A 20 17.95 7.04 -26.76
N VAL A 21 18.45 7.77 -25.76
CA VAL A 21 17.76 8.91 -25.14
C VAL A 21 18.11 10.23 -25.84
N GLU A 22 19.26 10.34 -26.51
CA GLU A 22 19.71 11.57 -27.19
C GLU A 22 19.11 11.79 -28.59
N HIS A 23 18.50 10.78 -29.21
CA HIS A 23 17.88 10.91 -30.55
C HIS A 23 16.36 11.20 -30.54
N MET A 24 15.71 11.29 -29.39
CA MET A 24 14.33 11.76 -29.31
C MET A 24 14.31 13.27 -29.09
N SER A 25 14.15 13.99 -30.19
CA SER A 25 13.86 15.43 -30.24
C SER A 25 12.93 15.86 -29.11
N ARG A 26 13.43 16.76 -28.25
CA ARG A 26 12.62 17.56 -27.34
C ARG A 26 11.67 18.42 -28.17
N PRO A 27 10.34 18.35 -28.02
CA PRO A 27 9.49 19.45 -28.42
C PRO A 27 9.61 20.52 -27.33
N SER A 28 10.38 21.55 -27.63
CA SER A 28 10.27 22.85 -26.99
C SER A 28 8.83 23.37 -27.19
N THR A 29 8.30 24.05 -26.16
CA THR A 29 6.99 24.72 -26.11
C THR A 29 5.78 23.85 -25.74
N ILE A 30 5.45 23.87 -24.45
CA ILE A 30 4.13 23.50 -23.90
C ILE A 30 3.11 24.51 -24.45
N SER A 31 2.35 24.12 -25.47
CA SER A 31 1.14 24.84 -25.85
C SER A 31 -0.04 24.32 -25.00
N LEU A 32 -0.72 25.25 -24.34
CA LEU A 32 -1.93 25.08 -23.51
C LEU A 32 -3.17 24.59 -24.30
N LEU A 33 -3.01 23.63 -25.21
CA LEU A 33 -4.05 23.15 -26.12
C LEU A 33 -4.53 21.71 -25.82
N THR A 34 -3.99 21.04 -24.80
CA THR A 34 -4.31 19.63 -24.51
C THR A 34 -5.61 19.41 -23.72
N TYR A 35 -6.32 20.47 -23.32
CA TYR A 35 -7.68 20.31 -22.78
C TYR A 35 -8.74 20.03 -23.87
N SER A 36 -8.42 20.19 -25.16
CA SER A 36 -9.40 20.06 -26.25
C SER A 36 -9.45 18.65 -26.89
N THR A 37 -8.41 17.82 -26.73
CA THR A 37 -8.33 16.52 -27.42
C THR A 37 -9.07 15.38 -26.73
N ALA A 38 -9.45 15.50 -25.45
CA ALA A 38 -10.28 14.50 -24.78
C ALA A 38 -11.72 14.47 -25.33
N LEU A 39 -12.25 15.61 -25.80
CA LEU A 39 -13.58 15.71 -26.41
C LEU A 39 -13.64 15.19 -27.85
N SER A 40 -12.49 15.14 -28.56
CA SER A 40 -12.42 14.68 -29.95
C SER A 40 -12.36 13.15 -30.08
N ALA A 41 -11.88 12.42 -29.07
CA ALA A 41 -11.88 10.95 -29.09
C ALA A 41 -13.30 10.35 -29.03
N ALA A 42 -14.27 11.10 -28.48
CA ALA A 42 -15.67 10.68 -28.41
C ALA A 42 -16.39 10.73 -29.77
N SER A 43 -15.92 11.55 -30.72
CA SER A 43 -16.52 11.62 -32.06
C SER A 43 -16.05 10.49 -32.98
N PHE A 44 -14.82 9.99 -32.80
CA PHE A 44 -14.26 8.89 -33.62
C PHE A 44 -14.86 7.51 -33.33
N LEU A 45 -15.33 7.26 -32.10
CA LEU A 45 -16.00 6.00 -31.74
C LEU A 45 -17.44 5.92 -32.26
N ARG A 46 -18.07 7.03 -32.63
CA ARG A 46 -19.40 7.04 -33.25
C ARG A 46 -19.38 6.52 -34.70
N SER A 47 -18.24 6.60 -35.38
CA SER A 47 -18.11 6.24 -36.81
C SER A 47 -17.71 4.79 -37.07
N SER A 48 -17.13 4.08 -36.09
CA SER A 48 -16.55 2.73 -36.30
C SER A 48 -17.52 1.57 -36.07
N LEU A 49 -18.75 1.82 -35.60
CA LEU A 49 -19.73 0.78 -35.28
C LEU A 49 -20.71 0.44 -36.42
N VAL A 50 -20.50 0.98 -37.64
CA VAL A 50 -21.43 0.83 -38.77
C VAL A 50 -20.98 -0.21 -39.81
N ARG A 51 -19.87 -0.95 -39.63
CA ARG A 51 -19.39 -1.85 -40.69
C ARG A 51 -18.95 -3.23 -40.23
N ALA A 52 -19.93 -4.11 -40.01
CA ALA A 52 -19.76 -5.56 -40.13
C ALA A 52 -21.11 -6.25 -40.40
N GLY A 53 -21.28 -6.84 -41.58
CA GLY A 53 -22.36 -7.81 -41.87
C GLY A 53 -23.05 -7.66 -43.24
N ALA A 54 -22.55 -8.39 -44.24
CA ALA A 54 -23.26 -8.92 -45.41
C ALA A 54 -22.67 -10.33 -45.60
N ASP A 55 -23.39 -11.44 -45.74
CA ASP A 55 -24.52 -11.73 -46.61
C ASP A 55 -25.23 -13.01 -46.11
N ASP A 56 -26.56 -13.08 -46.22
CA ASP A 56 -27.39 -14.22 -46.69
C ASP A 56 -28.84 -14.14 -46.15
N SER A 57 -29.73 -14.46 -47.07
CA SER A 57 -31.17 -14.22 -47.20
C SER A 57 -32.10 -14.66 -46.06
N PHE A 58 -32.81 -13.69 -45.46
CA PHE A 58 -34.07 -13.91 -44.74
C PHE A 58 -34.93 -12.64 -44.85
N GLU A 59 -36.16 -12.76 -45.33
CA GLU A 59 -37.12 -11.64 -45.47
C GLU A 59 -37.40 -11.01 -44.09
N VAL A 60 -36.70 -9.91 -43.78
CA VAL A 60 -37.00 -9.06 -42.64
C VAL A 60 -37.93 -7.94 -43.10
N SER A 61 -39.10 -7.94 -42.47
CA SER A 61 -40.19 -6.99 -42.63
C SER A 61 -39.72 -5.54 -42.74
N LYS A 62 -40.23 -4.87 -43.77
CA LYS A 62 -40.00 -3.48 -44.16
C LYS A 62 -40.45 -2.49 -43.06
N TYR A 63 -39.50 -1.65 -42.65
CA TYR A 63 -39.61 -0.30 -42.07
C TYR A 63 -40.03 -0.10 -40.60
N ASN A 64 -39.02 0.19 -39.76
CA ASN A 64 -38.97 1.49 -39.07
C ASN A 64 -37.53 1.98 -38.75
N THR A 65 -36.60 1.83 -39.69
CA THR A 65 -35.16 2.15 -39.53
C THR A 65 -34.77 3.58 -39.92
N GLN A 66 -35.73 4.52 -40.08
CA GLN A 66 -35.46 5.87 -40.58
C GLN A 66 -35.77 7.02 -39.61
N MET A 67 -36.05 6.75 -38.33
CA MET A 67 -36.06 7.81 -37.33
C MET A 67 -34.75 7.84 -36.56
N GLU A 68 -34.01 8.95 -36.67
CA GLU A 68 -32.90 9.24 -35.78
C GLU A 68 -33.41 9.29 -34.34
N VAL A 69 -32.97 8.33 -33.52
CA VAL A 69 -33.36 8.26 -32.11
C VAL A 69 -32.53 9.28 -31.33
N LYS A 70 -33.21 10.28 -30.77
CA LYS A 70 -32.59 11.27 -29.90
C LYS A 70 -32.31 10.68 -28.52
N LEU A 71 -31.15 11.00 -27.94
CA LEU A 71 -30.79 10.56 -26.60
C LEU A 71 -31.64 11.24 -25.52
N TRP A 72 -32.15 12.45 -25.79
CA TRP A 72 -33.02 13.18 -24.89
C TRP A 72 -34.07 13.98 -25.68
N ASN A 73 -35.20 14.25 -25.04
CA ASN A 73 -36.30 15.03 -25.60
C ASN A 73 -36.51 16.38 -24.89
N ASP A 74 -35.96 16.55 -23.68
CA ASP A 74 -36.02 17.80 -22.91
C ASP A 74 -34.67 18.22 -22.30
N LYS A 75 -34.63 19.42 -21.72
CA LYS A 75 -33.41 19.99 -21.13
C LYS A 75 -32.98 19.24 -19.86
N ARG A 76 -33.92 18.72 -19.07
CA ARG A 76 -33.65 18.04 -17.80
C ARG A 76 -33.02 16.66 -18.05
N GLU A 77 -33.56 15.93 -19.01
CA GLU A 77 -33.04 14.64 -19.48
C GLU A 77 -31.64 14.81 -20.08
N ARG A 78 -31.41 15.89 -20.83
CA ARG A 78 -30.07 16.23 -21.32
C ARG A 78 -29.06 16.41 -20.18
N GLU A 79 -29.39 17.23 -19.19
CA GLU A 79 -28.54 17.45 -18.02
C GLU A 79 -28.27 16.15 -17.23
N MET A 80 -29.26 15.27 -17.13
CA MET A 80 -29.09 13.94 -16.53
C MET A 80 -28.08 13.09 -17.30
N TYR A 81 -28.18 13.03 -18.63
CA TYR A 81 -27.23 12.28 -19.46
C TYR A 81 -25.83 12.89 -19.47
N ASP A 82 -25.71 14.22 -19.39
CA ASP A 82 -24.41 14.88 -19.24
C ASP A 82 -23.73 14.47 -17.92
N ASN A 83 -24.48 14.39 -16.82
CA ASN A 83 -23.95 13.89 -15.54
C ASN A 83 -23.56 12.40 -15.61
N PHE A 84 -24.31 11.57 -16.33
CA PHE A 84 -23.95 10.16 -16.55
C PHE A 84 -22.67 10.03 -17.39
N ALA A 85 -22.53 10.88 -18.41
CA ALA A 85 -21.32 10.91 -19.23
C ALA A 85 -20.10 11.31 -18.41
N GLU A 86 -20.23 12.30 -17.52
CA GLU A 86 -19.15 12.70 -16.61
C GLU A 86 -18.78 11.58 -15.64
N LEU A 87 -19.77 10.91 -15.04
CA LEU A 87 -19.54 9.77 -14.15
C LEU A 87 -18.80 8.63 -14.88
N TYR A 88 -19.24 8.30 -16.10
CA TYR A 88 -18.59 7.31 -16.95
C TYR A 88 -17.15 7.70 -17.27
N ALA A 89 -16.91 8.97 -17.61
CA ALA A 89 -15.60 9.50 -17.94
C ALA A 89 -14.64 9.40 -16.75
N ILE A 90 -15.08 9.79 -15.55
CA ILE A 90 -14.26 9.71 -14.33
C ILE A 90 -13.85 8.26 -14.06
N ILE A 91 -14.80 7.31 -14.09
CA ILE A 91 -14.48 5.89 -13.82
C ILE A 91 -13.49 5.34 -14.86
N LYS A 92 -13.68 5.66 -16.16
CA LYS A 92 -12.73 5.24 -17.21
C LYS A 92 -11.36 5.91 -17.06
N ALA A 93 -11.31 7.18 -16.67
CA ALA A 93 -10.06 7.90 -16.44
C ALA A 93 -9.29 7.30 -15.26
N THR A 94 -9.97 7.01 -14.15
CA THR A 94 -9.36 6.34 -12.98
C THR A 94 -8.81 4.97 -13.36
N GLU A 95 -9.53 4.18 -14.16
CA GLU A 95 -9.05 2.85 -14.61
C GLU A 95 -7.75 2.96 -15.43
N LYS A 96 -7.64 3.99 -16.28
CA LYS A 96 -6.43 4.24 -17.05
C LYS A 96 -5.29 4.76 -16.18
N LEU A 97 -5.59 5.62 -15.21
CA LEU A 97 -4.62 6.12 -14.24
C LEU A 97 -4.01 4.99 -13.41
N GLU A 98 -4.85 4.10 -12.86
CA GLU A 98 -4.41 2.91 -12.11
C GLU A 98 -3.52 2.00 -12.99
N LYS A 99 -3.93 1.72 -14.23
CA LYS A 99 -3.13 0.90 -15.16
C LYS A 99 -1.82 1.56 -15.56
N ALA A 100 -1.77 2.89 -15.68
CA ALA A 100 -0.54 3.61 -15.99
C ALA A 100 0.44 3.57 -14.81
N TYR A 101 -0.08 3.70 -13.58
CA TYR A 101 0.72 3.57 -12.36
C TYR A 101 1.28 2.16 -12.20
N ILE A 102 0.46 1.12 -12.35
CA ILE A 102 0.90 -0.29 -12.27
C ILE A 102 1.99 -0.63 -13.32
N ARG A 103 2.00 0.08 -14.45
CA ARG A 103 2.99 -0.09 -15.52
C ARG A 103 4.22 0.81 -15.35
N ASP A 104 4.36 1.49 -14.22
CA ASP A 104 5.43 2.44 -13.92
C ASP A 104 5.60 3.56 -14.98
N ILE A 105 4.50 3.95 -15.63
CA ILE A 105 4.52 5.02 -16.65
C ILE A 105 4.53 6.40 -16.00
N ILE A 106 3.96 6.52 -14.80
CA ILE A 106 3.83 7.77 -14.03
C ILE A 106 4.42 7.59 -12.64
N SER A 107 4.95 8.66 -12.06
CA SER A 107 5.53 8.62 -10.72
C SER A 107 4.45 8.56 -9.63
N SER A 108 4.81 8.05 -8.43
CA SER A 108 3.88 8.00 -7.29
C SER A 108 3.33 9.38 -6.89
N SER A 109 4.14 10.45 -7.02
CA SER A 109 3.73 11.81 -6.70
C SER A 109 2.64 12.33 -7.65
N GLU A 110 2.82 12.12 -8.95
CA GLU A 110 1.86 12.53 -9.97
C GLU A 110 0.58 11.68 -9.90
N TYR A 111 0.71 10.37 -9.69
CA TYR A 111 -0.41 9.47 -9.47
C TYR A 111 -1.26 9.91 -8.26
N GLU A 112 -0.63 10.17 -7.11
CA GLU A 112 -1.33 10.58 -5.89
C GLU A 112 -2.15 11.86 -6.12
N ALA A 113 -1.54 12.88 -6.74
CA ALA A 113 -2.18 14.16 -6.99
C ALA A 113 -3.40 14.04 -7.92
N GLU A 114 -3.27 13.31 -9.03
CA GLU A 114 -4.36 13.14 -9.99
C GLU A 114 -5.46 12.18 -9.49
N CYS A 115 -5.08 11.13 -8.76
CA CYS A 115 -6.03 10.18 -8.16
C CYS A 115 -6.94 10.87 -7.13
N LEU A 116 -6.37 11.75 -6.29
CA LEU A 116 -7.14 12.52 -5.31
C LEU A 116 -8.17 13.45 -5.96
N LYS A 117 -7.81 14.11 -7.08
CA LYS A 117 -8.75 14.96 -7.84
C LYS A 117 -9.90 14.14 -8.39
N LEU A 118 -9.61 13.01 -9.02
CA LEU A 118 -10.64 12.12 -9.58
C LEU A 118 -11.58 11.56 -8.48
N ILE A 119 -11.03 11.18 -7.32
CA ILE A 119 -11.83 10.73 -6.18
C ILE A 119 -12.76 11.86 -5.67
N ALA A 120 -12.25 13.09 -5.55
CA ALA A 120 -13.05 14.24 -5.11
C ALA A 120 -14.19 14.56 -6.09
N HIS A 121 -13.90 14.54 -7.39
CA HIS A 121 -14.88 14.76 -8.44
C HIS A 121 -15.94 13.64 -8.44
N PHE A 122 -15.50 12.38 -8.34
CA PHE A 122 -16.39 11.23 -8.24
C PHE A 122 -17.34 11.35 -7.05
N LYS A 123 -16.83 11.63 -5.84
CA LYS A 123 -17.65 11.75 -4.62
C LYS A 123 -18.69 12.85 -4.75
N THR A 124 -18.31 13.99 -5.32
CA THR A 124 -19.21 15.12 -5.55
C THR A 124 -20.33 14.74 -6.50
N LEU A 125 -19.99 14.15 -7.65
CA LEU A 125 -20.95 13.75 -8.66
C LEU A 125 -21.85 12.60 -8.21
N ALA A 126 -21.29 11.59 -7.54
CA ALA A 126 -22.04 10.47 -6.97
C ALA A 126 -23.03 10.93 -5.90
N SER A 127 -22.68 11.94 -5.09
CA SER A 127 -23.61 12.54 -4.13
C SER A 127 -24.78 13.24 -4.82
N THR A 128 -24.51 13.99 -5.90
CA THR A 128 -25.56 14.67 -6.68
C THR A 128 -26.48 13.68 -7.38
N LEU A 129 -25.96 12.54 -7.82
CA LEU A 129 -26.71 11.52 -8.56
C LEU A 129 -27.33 10.44 -7.68
N LYS A 130 -27.21 10.51 -6.35
CA LYS A 130 -27.62 9.44 -5.43
C LYS A 130 -29.08 9.01 -5.58
N ASP A 131 -29.98 9.96 -5.85
CA ASP A 131 -31.41 9.69 -6.02
C ASP A 131 -31.73 9.02 -7.37
N THR A 132 -30.88 9.24 -8.38
CA THR A 132 -31.04 8.72 -9.75
C THR A 132 -30.26 7.42 -9.97
N ILE A 133 -29.08 7.30 -9.36
CA ILE A 133 -28.17 6.16 -9.40
C ILE A 133 -27.87 5.74 -7.95
N PRO A 134 -28.69 4.85 -7.36
CA PRO A 134 -28.49 4.40 -5.99
C PRO A 134 -27.29 3.45 -5.83
N SER A 135 -26.80 2.85 -6.92
CA SER A 135 -25.61 1.99 -6.92
C SER A 135 -24.75 2.26 -8.16
N ILE A 136 -23.50 2.66 -7.89
CA ILE A 136 -22.47 2.88 -8.92
C ILE A 136 -22.09 1.55 -9.57
N GLU A 137 -22.11 0.42 -8.84
CA GLU A 137 -21.84 -0.90 -9.44
C GLU A 137 -22.89 -1.25 -10.49
N ARG A 138 -24.18 -1.01 -10.20
CA ARG A 138 -25.25 -1.22 -11.18
C ARG A 138 -25.13 -0.30 -12.40
N PHE A 139 -24.66 0.93 -12.21
CA PHE A 139 -24.36 1.83 -13.32
C PHE A 139 -23.23 1.24 -14.19
N ALA A 140 -22.14 0.79 -13.58
CA ALA A 140 -21.03 0.17 -14.30
C ALA A 140 -21.49 -1.07 -15.10
N ASP A 141 -22.33 -1.94 -14.51
CA ASP A 141 -22.89 -3.10 -15.20
C ASP A 141 -23.80 -2.71 -16.37
N THR A 142 -24.68 -1.73 -16.15
CA THR A 142 -25.63 -1.23 -17.15
C THR A 142 -24.91 -0.69 -18.39
N TYR A 143 -23.81 0.04 -18.18
CA TYR A 143 -22.98 0.58 -19.24
C TYR A 143 -21.81 -0.34 -19.64
N LYS A 144 -21.80 -1.59 -19.18
CA LYS A 144 -20.80 -2.63 -19.49
C LYS A 144 -19.35 -2.16 -19.27
N MET A 145 -19.11 -1.52 -18.15
CA MET A 145 -17.82 -0.95 -17.79
C MET A 145 -16.91 -2.00 -17.15
N ASP A 146 -15.94 -2.50 -17.91
CA ASP A 146 -14.84 -3.30 -17.35
C ASP A 146 -13.77 -2.39 -16.73
N CYS A 147 -13.99 -2.00 -15.46
CA CYS A 147 -13.13 -1.08 -14.70
C CYS A 147 -12.93 -1.52 -13.22
N PRO A 148 -12.41 -2.73 -12.96
CA PRO A 148 -12.31 -3.26 -11.60
C PRO A 148 -11.36 -2.47 -10.70
N ALA A 149 -10.27 -1.92 -11.25
CA ALA A 149 -9.30 -1.14 -10.47
C ALA A 149 -9.89 0.22 -10.06
N ALA A 150 -10.60 0.87 -10.97
CA ALA A 150 -11.32 2.12 -10.68
C ALA A 150 -12.41 1.93 -9.62
N LEU A 151 -13.22 0.88 -9.72
CA LEU A 151 -14.30 0.62 -8.76
C LEU A 151 -13.73 0.36 -7.37
N ASN A 152 -12.66 -0.45 -7.25
CA ASN A 152 -11.99 -0.67 -5.97
C ASN A 152 -11.45 0.66 -5.39
N ARG A 153 -10.84 1.51 -6.23
CA ARG A 153 -10.30 2.80 -5.78
C ARG A 153 -11.39 3.79 -5.35
N LEU A 154 -12.45 3.94 -6.14
CA LEU A 154 -13.46 4.98 -5.98
C LEU A 154 -14.51 4.61 -4.91
N ILE A 155 -14.90 3.34 -4.83
CA ILE A 155 -15.98 2.86 -3.96
C ILE A 155 -15.42 2.28 -2.66
N THR A 156 -14.42 1.40 -2.75
CA THR A 156 -13.93 0.65 -1.59
C THR A 156 -12.87 1.42 -0.80
N SER A 157 -11.76 1.79 -1.42
CA SER A 157 -10.63 2.42 -0.71
C SER A 157 -10.86 3.91 -0.45
N GLY A 158 -11.34 4.65 -1.47
CA GLY A 158 -11.60 6.09 -1.36
C GLY A 158 -10.36 6.99 -1.16
N VAL A 159 -9.16 6.42 -1.27
CA VAL A 159 -7.82 7.05 -1.18
C VAL A 159 -6.88 6.40 -2.19
N PRO A 160 -5.79 7.03 -2.67
CA PRO A 160 -4.82 6.40 -3.59
C PRO A 160 -4.11 5.17 -3.00
N ALA A 161 -3.64 4.25 -3.87
CA ALA A 161 -3.02 2.97 -3.45
C ALA A 161 -1.82 3.16 -2.51
N THR A 162 -1.00 4.15 -2.85
CA THR A 162 0.23 4.48 -2.15
C THR A 162 -0.01 4.97 -0.73
N VAL A 163 -1.12 5.65 -0.47
CA VAL A 163 -1.50 6.13 0.86
C VAL A 163 -1.90 4.96 1.75
N GLU A 164 -2.65 4.00 1.20
CA GLU A 164 -3.04 2.77 1.90
C GLU A 164 -1.81 1.94 2.30
N HIS A 165 -0.87 1.75 1.37
CA HIS A 165 0.38 1.04 1.64
C HIS A 165 1.33 1.80 2.58
N ARG A 166 1.41 3.13 2.47
CA ARG A 166 2.22 3.96 3.39
C ARG A 166 1.67 3.92 4.80
N ALA A 167 0.35 3.97 4.97
CA ALA A 167 -0.29 3.87 6.29
C ALA A 167 -0.03 2.50 6.93
N ALA A 168 -0.13 1.42 6.16
CA ALA A 168 0.20 0.07 6.64
C ALA A 168 1.67 -0.06 7.06
N ALA A 169 2.60 0.47 6.26
CA ALA A 169 4.03 0.48 6.58
C ALA A 169 4.34 1.32 7.83
N ALA A 170 3.73 2.51 7.96
CA ALA A 170 3.91 3.38 9.12
C ALA A 170 3.34 2.77 10.42
N ALA A 171 2.20 2.09 10.34
CA ALA A 171 1.63 1.37 11.47
C ALA A 171 2.57 0.25 11.94
N SER A 172 3.13 -0.54 11.01
CA SER A 172 4.11 -1.59 11.32
C SER A 172 5.39 -1.04 11.95
N ALA A 173 5.90 0.11 11.46
CA ALA A 173 7.08 0.75 12.01
C ALA A 173 6.84 1.26 13.45
N ASN A 174 5.70 1.93 13.70
CA ASN A 174 5.35 2.42 15.03
C ASN A 174 5.17 1.28 16.05
N THR A 175 4.57 0.16 15.65
CA THR A 175 4.44 -1.03 16.51
C THR A 175 5.82 -1.62 16.84
N SER A 176 6.76 -1.65 15.89
CA SER A 176 8.12 -2.16 16.14
C SER A 176 8.91 -1.27 17.11
N ALA A 177 8.83 0.06 16.99
CA ALA A 177 9.52 0.98 17.88
C ALA A 177 9.00 0.90 19.33
N ALA A 178 7.68 0.85 19.51
CA ALA A 178 7.06 0.68 20.83
C ALA A 178 7.43 -0.67 21.46
N ALA A 179 7.42 -1.76 20.68
CA ALA A 179 7.81 -3.08 21.15
C ALA A 179 9.30 -3.14 21.57
N VAL A 180 10.19 -2.47 20.82
CA VAL A 180 11.60 -2.36 21.16
C VAL A 180 11.80 -1.58 22.46
N ALA A 181 11.13 -0.44 22.62
CA ALA A 181 11.21 0.35 23.84
C ALA A 181 10.71 -0.42 25.08
N GLU A 182 9.56 -1.10 24.97
CA GLU A 182 9.01 -1.95 26.03
C GLU A 182 9.98 -3.09 26.40
N CYS A 183 10.56 -3.75 25.39
CA CYS A 183 11.54 -4.82 25.59
C CYS A 183 12.81 -4.32 26.32
N THR A 184 13.35 -3.18 25.90
CA THR A 184 14.51 -2.55 26.55
C THR A 184 14.21 -2.23 28.02
N GLN A 185 13.03 -1.68 28.31
CA GLN A 185 12.62 -1.41 29.69
C GLN A 185 12.55 -2.68 30.54
N HIS A 186 12.00 -3.78 30.01
CA HIS A 186 11.93 -5.04 30.75
C HIS A 186 13.30 -5.70 30.93
N PHE A 187 14.24 -5.53 29.99
CA PHE A 187 15.63 -5.96 30.18
C PHE A 187 16.27 -5.24 31.37
N ILE A 188 16.16 -3.90 31.40
CA ILE A 188 16.68 -3.08 32.50
C ILE A 188 16.04 -3.51 33.82
N THR A 189 14.71 -3.63 33.85
CA THR A 189 13.96 -4.02 35.04
C THR A 189 14.41 -5.40 35.56
N ALA A 190 14.52 -6.42 34.69
CA ALA A 190 14.95 -7.76 35.08
C ALA A 190 16.39 -7.79 35.61
N MET A 191 17.30 -7.04 34.99
CA MET A 191 18.68 -6.91 35.48
C MET A 191 18.74 -6.18 36.83
N ASP A 192 17.97 -5.11 36.99
CA ASP A 192 17.93 -4.30 38.21
C ASP A 192 17.35 -5.09 39.39
N THR A 193 16.29 -5.89 39.19
CA THR A 193 15.75 -6.79 40.22
C THR A 193 16.88 -7.65 40.83
N LEU A 194 17.71 -8.26 40.00
CA LEU A 194 18.82 -9.10 40.46
C LEU A 194 19.95 -8.27 41.11
N LYS A 195 20.27 -7.09 40.56
CA LYS A 195 21.29 -6.18 41.11
C LYS A 195 20.87 -5.56 42.46
N LEU A 196 19.57 -5.43 42.72
CA LEU A 196 18.99 -5.03 44.01
C LEU A 196 18.90 -6.19 45.01
N ASN A 197 19.46 -7.36 44.68
CA ASN A 197 19.46 -8.57 45.51
C ASN A 197 18.05 -9.11 45.80
N MET A 198 17.10 -8.86 44.90
CA MET A 198 15.77 -9.46 44.91
C MET A 198 15.84 -10.81 44.17
N VAL A 199 16.21 -11.87 44.90
CA VAL A 199 16.53 -13.19 44.32
C VAL A 199 15.46 -14.26 44.56
N ALA A 200 14.39 -13.91 45.28
CA ALA A 200 13.26 -14.80 45.48
C ALA A 200 12.47 -15.03 44.17
N VAL A 201 11.92 -16.23 44.00
CA VAL A 201 11.22 -16.62 42.77
C VAL A 201 10.02 -15.71 42.48
N ASP A 202 9.25 -15.33 43.49
CA ASP A 202 8.10 -14.41 43.36
C ASP A 202 8.49 -12.99 42.90
N GLN A 203 9.74 -12.59 43.09
CA GLN A 203 10.28 -11.31 42.64
C GLN A 203 10.89 -11.40 41.23
N VAL A 204 11.67 -12.46 40.97
CA VAL A 204 12.39 -12.64 39.69
C VAL A 204 11.45 -13.10 38.57
N HIS A 205 10.55 -14.05 38.86
CA HIS A 205 9.70 -14.66 37.84
C HIS A 205 8.80 -13.64 37.11
N PRO A 206 8.10 -12.70 37.78
CA PRO A 206 7.30 -11.68 37.09
C PRO A 206 8.13 -10.82 36.14
N ALA A 207 9.34 -10.42 36.54
CA ALA A 207 10.23 -9.60 35.71
C ALA A 207 10.67 -10.35 34.44
N LEU A 208 11.08 -11.63 34.57
CA LEU A 208 11.44 -12.44 33.41
C LEU A 208 10.25 -12.75 32.51
N SER A 209 9.06 -12.96 33.09
CA SER A 209 7.83 -13.21 32.33
C SER A 209 7.43 -12.00 31.49
N ALA A 210 7.49 -10.80 32.06
CA ALA A 210 7.24 -9.55 31.35
C ALA A 210 8.23 -9.36 30.19
N LEU A 211 9.52 -9.60 30.44
CA LEU A 211 10.57 -9.55 29.42
C LEU A 211 10.34 -10.57 28.28
N ALA A 212 9.99 -11.81 28.61
CA ALA A 212 9.67 -12.83 27.62
C ALA A 212 8.45 -12.44 26.77
N ALA A 213 7.41 -11.87 27.39
CA ALA A 213 6.23 -11.39 26.68
C ALA A 213 6.57 -10.23 25.72
N SER A 214 7.35 -9.24 26.16
CA SER A 214 7.77 -8.13 25.29
C SER A 214 8.68 -8.59 24.14
N LEU A 215 9.59 -9.53 24.38
CA LEU A 215 10.44 -10.10 23.32
C LEU A 215 9.62 -10.82 22.23
N ASN A 216 8.47 -11.40 22.59
CA ASN A 216 7.58 -12.03 21.61
C ASN A 216 6.80 -11.02 20.76
N LYS A 217 6.64 -9.78 21.23
CA LYS A 217 6.03 -8.68 20.44
C LYS A 217 6.99 -8.14 19.37
N VAL A 218 8.29 -8.37 19.53
CA VAL A 218 9.30 -7.94 18.56
C VAL A 218 9.33 -8.93 17.38
N THR A 219 8.61 -8.58 16.31
CA THR A 219 8.32 -9.46 15.17
C THR A 219 9.49 -9.68 14.21
N PHE A 220 10.50 -8.82 14.21
CA PHE A 220 11.69 -8.98 13.35
C PHE A 220 12.74 -9.93 13.93
N LEU A 221 12.62 -10.32 15.20
CA LEU A 221 13.55 -11.27 15.82
C LEU A 221 13.20 -12.70 15.41
N PRO A 222 14.20 -13.54 15.07
CA PRO A 222 13.99 -14.95 14.83
C PRO A 222 13.30 -15.67 16.01
N PRO A 223 12.47 -16.70 15.75
CA PRO A 223 11.80 -17.46 16.81
C PRO A 223 12.78 -18.22 17.72
N ASP A 224 13.97 -18.53 17.22
CA ASP A 224 15.10 -19.19 17.87
C ASP A 224 16.14 -18.22 18.44
N PHE A 225 15.81 -16.92 18.53
CA PHE A 225 16.68 -15.92 19.15
C PHE A 225 17.17 -16.39 20.54
N LEU A 226 18.49 -16.40 20.74
CA LEU A 226 19.12 -16.97 21.94
C LEU A 226 18.54 -16.41 23.25
N GLY A 227 18.23 -15.12 23.29
CA GLY A 227 17.62 -14.51 24.47
C GLY A 227 16.25 -15.10 24.82
N LYS A 228 15.42 -15.42 23.81
CA LYS A 228 14.12 -16.09 24.03
C LYS A 228 14.29 -17.51 24.56
N VAL A 229 15.31 -18.23 24.08
CA VAL A 229 15.63 -19.59 24.55
C VAL A 229 16.08 -19.55 26.00
N LYS A 230 17.04 -18.67 26.33
CA LYS A 230 17.57 -18.51 27.69
C LYS A 230 16.51 -18.08 28.69
N LEU A 231 15.67 -17.11 28.35
CA LEU A 231 14.54 -16.71 29.21
C LEU A 231 13.61 -17.87 29.52
N ARG A 232 13.31 -18.72 28.52
CA ARG A 232 12.45 -19.88 28.71
C ARG A 232 13.09 -20.94 29.61
N GLU A 233 14.39 -21.17 29.48
CA GLU A 233 15.16 -22.05 30.37
C GLU A 233 15.08 -21.56 31.83
N TRP A 234 15.31 -20.26 32.06
CA TRP A 234 15.27 -19.66 33.39
C TRP A 234 13.87 -19.64 33.99
N ILE A 235 12.85 -19.24 33.24
CA ILE A 235 11.44 -19.31 33.67
C ILE A 235 11.06 -20.76 33.99
N GLY A 236 11.43 -21.71 33.14
CA GLY A 236 11.16 -23.13 33.36
C GLY A 236 11.87 -23.71 34.60
N LYS A 237 12.99 -23.12 35.01
CA LYS A 237 13.67 -23.45 36.27
C LYS A 237 12.95 -22.84 37.47
N LEU A 238 12.59 -21.56 37.42
CA LEU A 238 11.87 -20.86 38.49
C LEU A 238 10.51 -21.49 38.79
N LEU A 239 9.80 -21.97 37.77
CA LEU A 239 8.52 -22.67 37.93
C LEU A 239 8.63 -24.02 38.67
N LYS A 240 9.83 -24.60 38.79
CA LYS A 240 10.08 -25.82 39.58
C LYS A 240 10.41 -25.53 41.05
N MET A 241 10.60 -24.26 41.40
CA MET A 241 10.90 -23.80 42.74
C MET A 241 9.62 -23.19 43.37
N GLY A 242 9.54 -23.20 44.69
CA GLY A 242 8.49 -22.50 45.43
C GLY A 242 8.65 -20.98 45.31
N ALA A 243 7.55 -20.24 45.47
CA ALA A 243 7.55 -18.78 45.35
C ALA A 243 8.53 -18.08 46.32
N ALA A 244 8.71 -18.64 47.52
CA ALA A 244 9.62 -18.13 48.55
C ALA A 244 11.05 -18.68 48.44
N ASP A 245 11.31 -19.61 47.53
CA ASP A 245 12.65 -20.12 47.32
C ASP A 245 13.50 -19.05 46.63
N GLU A 246 14.78 -19.00 46.99
CA GLU A 246 15.73 -18.04 46.44
C GLU A 246 16.68 -18.71 45.44
N LEU A 247 17.05 -17.97 44.40
CA LEU A 247 18.17 -18.34 43.55
C LEU A 247 19.47 -18.28 44.38
N SER A 248 20.34 -19.29 44.22
CA SER A 248 21.67 -19.23 44.81
C SER A 248 22.48 -18.06 44.21
N ALA A 249 23.47 -17.57 44.97
CA ALA A 249 24.33 -16.47 44.51
C ALA A 249 25.02 -16.75 43.17
N LEU A 250 25.31 -18.02 42.87
CA LEU A 250 25.89 -18.42 41.59
C LEU A 250 24.86 -18.35 40.46
N GLU A 251 23.63 -18.82 40.70
CA GLU A 251 22.54 -18.79 39.73
C GLU A 251 22.10 -17.37 39.42
N ALA A 252 21.98 -16.50 40.43
CA ALA A 252 21.66 -15.09 40.24
C ALA A 252 22.71 -14.40 39.36
N ARG A 253 24.00 -14.65 39.59
CA ARG A 253 25.09 -14.12 38.74
C ARG A 253 25.04 -14.66 37.32
N GLN A 254 24.77 -15.95 37.14
CA GLN A 254 24.64 -16.53 35.81
C GLN A 254 23.43 -15.96 35.06
N LEU A 255 22.31 -15.75 35.74
CA LEU A 255 21.12 -15.14 35.15
C LEU A 255 21.40 -13.70 34.70
N VAL A 256 22.09 -12.89 35.51
CA VAL A 256 22.50 -11.53 35.11
C VAL A 256 23.38 -11.59 33.84
N TYR A 257 24.38 -12.49 33.81
CA TYR A 257 25.24 -12.65 32.65
C TYR A 257 24.47 -13.04 31.39
N ASP A 258 23.56 -14.01 31.50
CA ASP A 258 22.71 -14.44 30.38
C ASP A 258 21.79 -13.32 29.89
N LEU A 259 21.26 -12.48 30.79
CA LEU A 259 20.44 -11.32 30.45
C LEU A 259 21.25 -10.23 29.74
N GLU A 260 22.45 -9.91 30.22
CA GLU A 260 23.35 -8.94 29.58
C GLU A 260 23.75 -9.40 28.17
N ALA A 261 24.16 -10.67 28.02
CA ALA A 261 24.47 -11.24 26.71
C ALA A 261 23.26 -11.26 25.76
N SER A 262 22.07 -11.56 26.29
CA SER A 262 20.83 -11.53 25.52
C SER A 262 20.45 -10.11 25.08
N TYR A 263 20.72 -9.11 25.92
CA TYR A 263 20.49 -7.71 25.62
C TYR A 263 21.44 -7.18 24.54
N ASP A 264 22.73 -7.53 24.61
CA ASP A 264 23.71 -7.15 23.59
C ASP A 264 23.35 -7.74 22.21
N LEU A 265 22.94 -9.01 22.18
CA LEU A 265 22.44 -9.65 20.96
C LEU A 265 21.15 -8.99 20.46
N PHE A 266 20.27 -8.57 21.36
CA PHE A 266 19.04 -7.88 21.01
C PHE A 266 19.33 -6.52 20.38
N MET A 267 20.24 -5.75 20.98
CA MET A 267 20.69 -4.46 20.45
C MET A 267 21.39 -4.60 19.10
N ALA A 268 22.21 -5.64 18.92
CA ALA A 268 22.87 -5.94 17.64
C ALA A 268 21.88 -6.38 16.54
N ALA A 269 20.73 -6.95 16.93
CA ALA A 269 19.68 -7.38 16.01
C ALA A 269 18.71 -6.25 15.62
N LEU A 270 18.80 -5.07 16.25
CA LEU A 270 17.98 -3.92 15.86
C LEU A 270 18.39 -3.46 14.45
N PRO A 271 17.42 -3.09 13.59
CA PRO A 271 17.72 -2.50 12.30
C PRO A 271 18.54 -1.22 12.50
N ASN A 272 19.79 -1.20 12.06
CA ASN A 272 20.57 0.04 12.02
C ASN A 272 19.83 1.02 11.09
N ALA A 273 19.52 2.21 11.59
CA ALA A 273 18.82 3.26 10.85
C ALA A 273 19.63 3.88 9.69
N GLY A 274 20.62 3.15 9.13
CA GLY A 274 21.45 3.64 8.03
C GLY A 274 22.41 2.59 7.50
N THR A 275 21.98 1.84 6.48
CA THR A 275 22.78 1.39 5.32
C THR A 275 21.85 1.21 4.14
#